data_AF-A0A642PJN6-F1
#
_entry.id   AF-A0A642PJN6-F1
#
_cell.length_a   1.000
_cell.length_b   1.000
_cell.length_c   1.000
_cell.angle_alpha   90.00
_cell.angle_beta   90.00
_cell.angle_gamma   90.00
#
_symmetry.space_group_name_H-M   'P 1'
#
loop_
_entity.id
_entity.type
_entity.pdbx_description
1 polymer ?
#
loop_
_entity_poly.entity_id
_entity_poly.type
_entity_poly.pdbx_seq_one_letter_code
_entity_poly.pdbx_strand_id
1 'polypeptide(L)'
;MFNKHPKGLIAASFANLGKRFGFYTMMAILVLFLQAKFGLDGKEAGLIYSTFYFSIYILALIGGIIADRTRNYKGTIFAGIVLMAVGYLMLAIPSPTPVANKTLFLVIT
;
A
#
# COMPACT_ATOMS: atom_id res chain seq x y z
N MET A 1 4.60 15.19 -28.99
CA MET A 1 3.32 14.96 -28.27
C MET A 1 3.29 15.58 -26.86
N PHE A 2 4.41 15.70 -26.14
CA PHE A 2 4.42 16.20 -24.74
C PHE A 2 4.64 17.72 -24.56
N ASN A 3 5.02 18.47 -25.61
CA ASN A 3 5.43 19.88 -25.51
C ASN A 3 4.30 20.87 -25.17
N LYS A 4 3.02 20.45 -25.17
CA LYS A 4 1.87 21.31 -24.83
C LYS A 4 1.33 21.10 -23.39
N HIS A 5 1.92 20.19 -22.62
CA HIS A 5 1.46 19.90 -21.26
C HIS A 5 2.36 20.52 -20.19
N PRO A 6 1.82 20.89 -19.01
CA PRO A 6 2.61 21.38 -17.90
C PRO A 6 3.65 20.34 -17.47
N LYS A 7 4.91 20.77 -17.27
CA LYS A 7 6.00 19.85 -16.88
C LYS A 7 5.70 19.03 -15.61
N GLY A 8 4.91 19.59 -14.69
CA GLY A 8 4.46 18.89 -13.48
C GLY A 8 3.47 17.75 -13.70
N LEU A 9 2.75 17.76 -14.84
CA LEU A 9 1.78 16.71 -15.16
C LEU A 9 2.48 15.36 -15.36
N ILE A 10 3.64 15.35 -16.01
CA ILE A 10 4.40 14.13 -16.27
C ILE A 10 4.80 13.45 -14.95
N ALA A 11 5.35 14.23 -14.01
CA ALA A 11 5.72 13.71 -12.69
C ALA A 11 4.50 13.18 -11.91
N ALA A 12 3.37 13.91 -11.94
CA ALA A 12 2.14 13.47 -11.29
C ALA A 12 1.56 12.19 -11.93
N SER A 13 1.63 12.06 -13.26
CA SER A 13 1.18 10.87 -13.99
C SER A 13 1.99 9.64 -13.61
N PHE A 14 3.32 9.73 -13.59
CA PHE A 14 4.18 8.62 -13.17
C PHE A 14 3.99 8.24 -11.71
N ALA A 15 3.84 9.23 -10.82
CA ALA A 15 3.55 8.98 -9.41
C ALA A 15 2.22 8.24 -9.21
N ASN A 16 1.16 8.65 -9.93
CA ASN A 16 -0.14 8.00 -9.87
C ASN A 16 -0.11 6.58 -10.48
N LEU A 17 0.61 6.41 -11.60
CA LEU A 17 0.78 5.10 -12.24
C LEU A 17 1.51 4.12 -11.31
N GLY A 18 2.64 4.53 -10.73
CA GLY A 18 3.40 3.68 -9.80
C GLY A 18 2.58 3.31 -8.56
N LYS A 19 1.88 4.28 -7.96
CA LYS A 19 0.98 4.03 -6.82
C LYS A 19 -0.10 3.00 -7.16
N ARG A 20 -0.80 3.19 -8.28
CA ARG A 20 -1.89 2.29 -8.68
C ARG A 20 -1.39 0.91 -9.05
N PHE A 21 -0.26 0.83 -9.75
CA PHE A 21 0.36 -0.45 -10.11
C PHE A 21 0.65 -1.29 -8.86
N GLY A 22 1.43 -0.77 -7.91
CA GLY A 22 1.75 -1.50 -6.68
C GLY A 22 0.51 -1.86 -5.86
N PHE A 23 -0.45 -0.94 -5.78
CA PHE A 23 -1.71 -1.17 -5.06
C PHE A 23 -2.49 -2.34 -5.64
N TYR A 24 -2.78 -2.32 -6.94
CA TYR A 24 -3.58 -3.37 -7.57
C TYR A 24 -2.84 -4.70 -7.62
N THR A 25 -1.52 -4.71 -7.84
CA THR A 25 -0.72 -5.93 -7.79
C THR A 25 -0.78 -6.59 -6.41
N MET A 26 -0.59 -5.82 -5.34
CA MET A 26 -0.68 -6.36 -3.98
C MET A 26 -2.09 -6.85 -3.67
N MET A 27 -3.11 -6.03 -3.93
CA MET A 27 -4.51 -6.38 -3.62
C MET A 27 -4.99 -7.61 -4.40
N ALA A 28 -4.52 -7.82 -5.63
CA ALA A 28 -4.89 -8.99 -6.44
C ALA A 28 -4.43 -10.32 -5.83
N ILE A 29 -3.31 -10.35 -5.11
CA ILE A 29 -2.72 -11.58 -4.58
C ILE A 29 -2.73 -11.67 -3.05
N LEU A 30 -3.18 -10.63 -2.34
CA LEU A 30 -3.06 -10.53 -0.89
C LEU A 30 -3.74 -11.70 -0.15
N VAL A 31 -4.95 -12.09 -0.55
CA VAL A 31 -5.66 -13.21 0.08
C VAL A 31 -4.90 -14.52 -0.12
N LEU A 32 -4.47 -14.80 -1.36
CA LEU A 32 -3.69 -16.00 -1.68
C LEU A 32 -2.37 -16.04 -0.90
N PHE A 33 -1.71 -14.90 -0.78
CA PHE A 33 -0.50 -14.75 0.02
C PHE A 33 -0.75 -15.03 1.51
N LEU A 34 -1.82 -14.48 2.08
CA LEU A 34 -2.19 -14.71 3.47
C LEU A 34 -2.49 -16.20 3.74
N GLN A 35 -3.20 -16.86 2.83
CA GLN A 35 -3.48 -18.29 2.93
C GLN A 35 -2.20 -19.12 2.83
N ALA A 36 -1.35 -18.86 1.84
CA ALA A 36 -0.13 -19.65 1.61
C ALA A 36 0.95 -19.41 2.68
N LYS A 37 1.19 -18.16 3.08
CA LYS A 37 2.26 -17.79 4.01
C LYS A 37 1.92 -18.06 5.46
N PHE A 38 0.68 -17.78 5.86
CA PHE A 38 0.23 -17.87 7.25
C PHE A 38 -0.68 -19.08 7.52
N GLY A 39 -1.06 -19.84 6.50
CA GLY A 39 -1.96 -20.99 6.64
C GLY A 39 -3.32 -20.57 7.20
N LEU A 40 -3.83 -19.42 6.78
CA LEU A 40 -5.14 -18.90 7.19
C LEU A 40 -6.25 -19.51 6.33
N ASP A 41 -7.43 -19.68 6.92
CA ASP A 41 -8.62 -20.03 6.16
C ASP A 41 -9.09 -18.84 5.30
N GLY A 42 -9.85 -19.10 4.23
CA GLY A 42 -10.36 -18.08 3.32
C GLY A 42 -11.20 -17.01 4.03
N LYS A 43 -11.94 -17.40 5.08
CA LYS A 43 -12.73 -16.46 5.89
C LYS A 43 -11.85 -15.50 6.68
N GLU A 44 -10.82 -16.01 7.35
CA GLU A 44 -9.89 -15.19 8.14
C GLU A 44 -9.06 -14.25 7.25
N ALA A 45 -8.53 -14.78 6.15
CA ALA A 45 -7.80 -13.99 5.16
C ALA A 45 -8.69 -12.89 4.53
N GLY A 46 -9.96 -13.20 4.25
CA GLY A 46 -10.94 -12.23 3.74
C GLY A 46 -11.27 -11.12 4.75
N LEU A 47 -11.31 -11.42 6.05
CA LEU A 47 -11.50 -10.41 7.11
C LEU A 47 -10.30 -9.46 7.20
N ILE A 48 -9.07 -9.99 7.10
CA ILE A 48 -7.86 -9.15 7.08
C ILE A 48 -7.86 -8.26 5.83
N TYR A 49 -8.13 -8.85 4.66
CA TYR A 49 -8.19 -8.12 3.39
C TYR A 49 -9.20 -6.97 3.43
N SER A 50 -10.43 -7.23 3.88
CA SER A 50 -11.50 -6.23 3.91
C SER A 50 -11.23 -5.12 4.92
N THR A 51 -10.71 -5.48 6.10
CA THR A 51 -10.30 -4.52 7.14
C THR A 51 -9.16 -3.63 6.63
N PHE A 52 -8.14 -4.23 6.02
CA PHE A 52 -7.02 -3.50 5.43
C PHE A 52 -7.50 -2.53 4.34
N TYR A 53 -8.36 -3.00 3.44
CA TYR A 53 -8.93 -2.17 2.37
C TYR A 53 -9.73 -0.99 2.92
N PHE A 54 -10.55 -1.24 3.95
CA PHE A 54 -11.29 -0.19 4.66
C PHE A 54 -10.36 0.85 5.29
N SER A 55 -9.30 0.42 5.99
CA SER A 55 -8.31 1.31 6.61
C SER A 55 -7.64 2.23 5.58
N ILE A 56 -7.36 1.74 4.36
CA ILE A 56 -6.78 2.57 3.29
C ILE A 56 -7.67 3.77 2.95
N TYR A 57 -8.98 3.58 2.86
CA TYR A 57 -9.91 4.68 2.57
C TYR A 57 -10.00 5.69 3.72
N ILE A 58 -10.01 5.23 4.97
CA ILE A 58 -9.98 6.11 6.14
C ILE A 58 -8.68 6.92 6.16
N LEU A 59 -7.54 6.24 5.99
CA LEU A 59 -6.22 6.89 6.00
C LEU A 59 -6.05 7.86 4.83
N ALA A 60 -6.68 7.61 3.68
CA ALA A 60 -6.70 8.55 2.57
C ALA A 60 -7.40 9.87 2.95
N LEU A 61 -8.51 9.81 3.70
CA LEU A 61 -9.18 11.00 4.22
C LEU A 61 -8.28 11.77 5.19
N ILE A 62 -7.67 11.05 6.14
CA ILE A 62 -6.74 11.65 7.12
C ILE A 62 -5.55 12.30 6.41
N GLY A 63 -4.97 11.64 5.41
CA GLY A 63 -3.88 12.19 4.60
C GLY A 63 -4.28 13.47 3.85
N GLY A 64 -5.52 13.56 3.36
CA GLY A 64 -6.07 14.78 2.76
C GLY A 64 -6.14 15.94 3.75
N ILE A 65 -6.69 15.69 4.96
CA ILE A 65 -6.78 16.69 6.02
C ILE A 65 -5.38 17.19 6.42
N ILE A 66 -4.39 16.30 6.51
CA ILE A 66 -3.00 16.68 6.82
C ILE A 66 -2.42 17.54 5.70
N ALA A 67 -2.63 17.17 4.43
CA ALA A 67 -2.14 17.94 3.29
C ALA A 67 -2.73 19.36 3.27
N ASP A 68 -4.03 19.50 3.52
CA ASP A 68 -4.72 20.78 3.55
C ASP A 68 -4.27 21.66 4.73
N ARG A 69 -4.12 21.06 5.93
CA ARG A 69 -3.68 21.80 7.12
C ARG A 69 -2.23 22.26 7.02
N THR A 70 -1.35 21.46 6.43
CA THR A 70 0.07 21.80 6.25
C THR A 70 0.34 22.66 5.02
N ARG A 71 -0.63 22.76 4.09
CA ARG A 71 -0.48 23.34 2.74
C ARG A 71 0.69 22.77 1.94
N ASN A 72 1.26 21.64 2.38
CA ASN A 72 2.42 21.01 1.75
C ASN A 72 1.99 19.73 1.02
N TYR A 73 1.29 19.92 -0.10
CA TYR A 73 0.78 18.82 -0.92
C TYR A 73 1.90 17.93 -1.47
N LYS A 74 2.99 18.54 -1.97
CA LYS A 74 4.12 17.79 -2.56
C LYS A 74 4.83 16.93 -1.51
N GLY A 75 5.10 17.50 -0.33
CA GLY A 75 5.73 16.77 0.77
C GLY A 75 4.86 15.64 1.29
N THR A 76 3.55 15.89 1.44
CA THR A 76 2.60 14.86 1.91
C THR A 76 2.49 13.70 0.92
N ILE A 77 2.42 13.98 -0.39
CA ILE A 77 2.43 12.95 -1.43
C ILE A 77 3.74 12.14 -1.38
N PHE A 78 4.88 12.81 -1.28
CA PHE A 78 6.18 12.14 -1.24
C PHE A 78 6.32 11.23 -0.01
N ALA A 79 5.93 11.70 1.17
CA ALA A 79 5.92 10.90 2.40
C ALA A 79 5.03 9.66 2.24
N GLY A 80 3.85 9.80 1.62
CA GLY A 80 2.98 8.67 1.32
C GLY A 80 3.60 7.65 0.36
N ILE A 81 4.32 8.10 -0.67
CA ILE A 81 5.05 7.22 -1.60
C ILE A 81 6.16 6.46 -0.89
N VAL A 82 6.95 7.14 -0.06
CA VAL A 82 8.02 6.50 0.74
C VAL A 82 7.44 5.47 1.70
N LEU A 83 6.35 5.80 2.39
CA LEU A 83 5.67 4.89 3.31
C LEU A 83 5.17 3.62 2.59
N MET A 84 4.54 3.76 1.43
CA MET A 84 4.14 2.61 0.62
C MET A 84 5.34 1.77 0.17
N ALA A 85 6.43 2.40 -0.27
CA ALA A 85 7.64 1.69 -0.70
C ALA A 85 8.24 0.86 0.44
N VAL A 86 8.31 1.43 1.65
CA VAL A 86 8.76 0.69 2.84
C VAL A 86 7.86 -0.50 3.14
N GLY A 87 6.53 -0.33 3.08
CA GLY A 87 5.59 -1.44 3.27
C GLY A 87 5.79 -2.58 2.26
N TYR A 88 5.97 -2.26 0.97
CA TYR A 88 6.26 -3.28 -0.04
C TYR A 88 7.61 -3.97 0.17
N LEU A 89 8.63 -3.23 0.62
CA LEU A 89 9.92 -3.82 0.95
C LEU A 89 9.80 -4.78 2.13
N MET A 90 9.04 -4.44 3.16
CA MET A 90 8.79 -5.33 4.30
C MET A 90 8.11 -6.63 3.86
N LEU A 91 7.12 -6.56 2.97
CA LEU A 91 6.47 -7.75 2.41
C LEU A 91 7.39 -8.58 1.51
N ALA A 92 8.35 -7.93 0.83
CA ALA A 92 9.31 -8.58 -0.07
C ALA A 92 10.44 -9.32 0.66
N ILE A 93 10.68 -9.04 1.95
CA ILE A 93 11.69 -9.74 2.73
C ILE A 93 11.29 -11.22 2.85
N PRO A 94 12.14 -12.15 2.37
CA PRO A 94 11.84 -13.57 2.44
C PRO A 94 11.83 -14.03 3.89
N SER A 95 10.77 -14.75 4.27
CA SER A 95 10.65 -15.40 5.57
C SER A 95 10.22 -16.85 5.36
N PRO A 96 10.48 -17.76 6.32
CA PRO A 96 10.03 -19.13 6.23
C PRO A 96 8.52 -19.23 6.00
N THR A 97 8.11 -20.17 5.15
CA THR A 97 6.70 -20.50 4.86
C THR A 97 6.48 -21.99 5.16
N PRO A 98 5.63 -22.36 6.13
CA PRO A 98 4.79 -21.50 6.98
C PRO A 98 5.59 -20.71 8.02
N VAL A 99 5.14 -19.50 8.37
CA VAL A 99 5.79 -18.69 9.41
C VAL A 99 5.67 -19.33 10.80
N ALA A 100 6.75 -19.31 11.57
CA ALA A 100 6.81 -19.93 12.90
C ALA A 100 5.91 -19.22 13.95
N ASN A 101 5.80 -17.88 13.89
CA ASN A 101 4.93 -17.09 14.77
C ASN A 101 4.00 -16.22 13.93
N LYS A 102 2.77 -16.70 13.71
CA LYS A 102 1.77 -16.03 12.88
C LYS A 102 1.45 -14.61 13.39
N THR A 103 1.28 -14.43 14.70
CA THR A 103 0.91 -13.15 15.31
C THR A 103 2.00 -12.10 15.13
N LEU A 104 3.25 -12.46 15.37
CA LEU A 104 4.37 -11.52 15.24
C LEU A 104 4.52 -11.04 13.78
N PHE A 105 4.48 -11.98 12.82
CA PHE A 105 4.64 -11.64 11.41
C PHE A 105 3.42 -10.91 10.82
N LEU A 106 2.20 -11.15 11.30
CA LEU A 106 1.01 -10.41 10.87
C LEU A 106 0.96 -8.97 11.42
N VAL A 107 1.60 -8.71 12.56
CA VAL A 107 1.66 -7.35 13.14
C VAL A 107 2.78 -6.53 12.49
N ILE A 108 3.90 -7.18 12.18
CA ILE A 108 5.08 -6.50 11.62
C ILE A 108 4.97 -6.29 10.11
N THR A 109 4.36 -7.23 9.38
CA THR A 109 4.31 -7.22 7.90
C THR A 109 2.91 -6.95 7.38
#